data_AF-A0A7W2PL76-F1
#
_entry.id   AF-A0A7W2PL76-F1
#
_cell.length_a   1.000
_cell.length_b   1.000
_cell.length_c   1.000
_cell.angle_alpha   90.00
_cell.angle_beta   90.00
_cell.angle_gamma   90.00
#
_symmetry.space_group_name_H-M   'P 1'
#
loop_
_entity.id
_entity.type
_entity.pdbx_description
1 polymer ?
#
loop_
_entity_poly.entity_id
_entity_poly.type
_entity_poly.pdbx_seq_one_letter_code
_entity_poly.pdbx_strand_id
1 'polypeptide(L)' 'MEYSEVVQVADKTVLRDMKAIPMGGLCLACHGSKLADDVSNKVNELYPNDQATGFKLGDIRGAFTLPKIKL' A
#
# COMPACT_ATOMS: atom_id res chain seq x y z
N MET A 1 -3.71 -1.68 -13.29
CA MET A 1 -3.09 -1.59 -11.95
C MET A 1 -1.57 -1.82 -11.98
N GLU A 2 -0.95 -1.78 -13.16
CA GLU A 2 0.51 -1.77 -13.34
C GLU A 2 0.86 -0.59 -14.24
N TYR A 3 1.99 0.06 -13.98
CA TYR A 3 2.47 1.20 -14.73
C TYR A 3 4.00 1.21 -14.72
N SER A 4 4.59 1.52 -15.87
CA SER A 4 6.04 1.62 -16.02
C SER A 4 6.40 2.96 -16.63
N GLU A 5 7.43 3.60 -16.09
CA GLU A 5 7.86 4.93 -16.53
C GLU A 5 9.38 5.04 -16.48
N VAL A 6 9.97 5.75 -17.44
CA VAL A 6 11.38 6.14 -17.38
C VAL A 6 11.49 7.41 -16.55
N VAL A 7 12.23 7.36 -15.46
CA VAL A 7 12.39 8.47 -14.52
C VAL A 7 13.86 8.78 -14.27
N GLN A 8 14.14 10.05 -13.98
CA GLN A 8 15.46 10.48 -13.53
C GLN A 8 15.57 10.31 -12.02
N VAL A 9 16.57 9.55 -11.56
CA VAL A 9 16.89 9.36 -10.15
C VAL A 9 18.35 9.74 -9.97
N ALA A 10 18.60 10.90 -9.35
CA ALA A 10 19.90 11.57 -9.37
C ALA A 10 20.42 11.72 -10.83
N ASP A 11 21.65 11.31 -11.11
CA ASP A 11 22.27 11.40 -12.45
C ASP A 11 21.99 10.16 -13.33
N LYS A 12 21.02 9.32 -12.96
CA LYS A 12 20.71 8.07 -13.67
C LYS A 12 19.28 8.06 -14.19
N THR A 13 19.14 7.64 -15.44
CA THR A 13 17.86 7.31 -16.05
C THR A 13 17.52 5.85 -15.75
N VAL A 14 16.39 5.61 -15.08
CA VAL A 14 15.93 4.26 -14.71
C VAL A 14 14.51 4.01 -15.18
N LEU A 15 14.21 2.78 -15.60
CA LEU A 15 12.83 2.34 -15.76
C LEU A 15 12.29 1.98 -14.37
N ARG A 16 11.16 2.56 -13.97
CA ARG A 16 10.47 2.28 -12.71
C ARG A 16 9.17 1.58 -13.00
N ASP A 17 9.03 0.36 -12.49
CA ASP A 17 7.79 -0.42 -12.54
C ASP A 17 7.01 -0.21 -11.24
N MET A 18 5.70 -0.05 -11.35
CA MET A 18 4.81 0.15 -10.21
C MET A 18 3.58 -0.75 -10.34
N LYS A 19 3.18 -1.36 -9.22
CA LYS A 19 2.00 -2.22 -9.14
C LYS A 19 1.15 -1.86 -7.93
N ALA A 20 -0.11 -1.53 -8.17
CA ALA A 20 -1.05 -1.15 -7.12
C ALA A 20 -1.40 -2.35 -6.21
N ILE A 21 -1.71 -2.06 -4.95
CA ILE A 21 -2.17 -3.00 -3.94
C ILE A 21 -3.66 -2.70 -3.68
N PRO A 22 -4.57 -3.36 -4.42
CA PRO A 22 -5.99 -3.23 -4.15
C PRO A 22 -6.37 -3.99 -2.87
N MET A 23 -7.32 -3.43 -2.13
CA MET A 23 -7.88 -4.05 -0.93
C MET A 23 -8.77 -5.24 -1.30
N GLY A 24 -8.36 -6.43 -0.88
CA GLY A 24 -9.16 -7.65 -0.95
C GLY A 24 -9.99 -7.87 0.32
N GLY A 25 -10.90 -8.85 0.29
CA GLY A 25 -11.81 -9.11 1.42
C GLY A 25 -11.11 -9.38 2.75
N LEU A 26 -10.07 -10.22 2.76
CA LEU A 26 -9.30 -10.51 3.98
C LEU A 26 -8.56 -9.28 4.52
N CYS A 27 -8.10 -8.40 3.63
CA CYS A 27 -7.38 -7.18 4.01
C CYS A 27 -8.27 -6.26 4.88
N LEU A 28 -9.57 -6.24 4.60
CA LEU A 28 -10.54 -5.39 5.31
C LEU A 28 -10.80 -5.82 6.75
N ALA A 29 -10.38 -7.03 7.16
CA ALA A 29 -10.49 -7.46 8.56
C ALA A 29 -9.69 -6.56 9.51
N CYS A 30 -8.59 -5.96 9.02
CA CYS A 30 -7.74 -5.04 9.78
C CYS A 30 -7.68 -3.63 9.19
N HIS A 31 -7.91 -3.47 7.89
CA HIS A 31 -7.79 -2.19 7.19
C HIS A 31 -9.15 -1.59 6.77
N GLY A 32 -10.26 -2.27 7.06
CA GLY A 32 -11.59 -1.83 6.66
C GLY A 32 -12.10 -0.62 7.44
N SER A 33 -13.25 -0.09 7.01
CA SER A 33 -13.98 0.97 7.74
C SER A 33 -14.69 0.48 9.00
N LYS A 34 -14.81 -0.83 9.19
CA LYS A 34 -15.39 -1.46 10.37
C LYS A 34 -14.49 -2.61 10.79
N LEU A 35 -13.89 -2.48 11.97
CA LEU A 35 -13.02 -3.49 12.56
C LEU A 35 -13.72 -4.11 13.77
N ALA A 36 -13.30 -5.32 14.15
CA ALA A 36 -13.66 -5.87 15.45
C ALA A 36 -12.96 -5.08 16.57
N ASP A 37 -13.60 -4.98 17.73
CA ASP A 37 -13.11 -4.14 18.83
C ASP A 37 -11.72 -4.57 19.32
N ASP A 38 -11.47 -5.88 19.39
CA ASP A 38 -10.17 -6.45 19.77
C ASP A 38 -9.05 -6.06 18.80
N VAL A 39 -9.34 -6.11 17.49
CA VAL A 39 -8.41 -5.69 16.43
C VAL A 39 -8.17 -4.18 16.51
N SER A 40 -9.23 -3.37 16.56
CA SER A 40 -9.09 -1.91 16.59
C SER A 40 -8.32 -1.45 17.83
N ASN A 41 -8.59 -2.05 19.00
CA ASN A 41 -7.89 -1.74 20.23
C ASN A 41 -6.40 -2.08 20.12
N LYS A 42 -6.07 -3.26 19.57
CA LYS A 42 -4.65 -3.67 19.45
C LYS A 42 -3.88 -2.85 18.42
N VAL A 43 -4.53 -2.48 17.31
CA VAL A 43 -3.94 -1.57 16.31
C VAL A 43 -3.67 -0.21 16.93
N ASN A 44 -4.62 0.38 17.64
CA ASN A 44 -4.46 1.68 18.30
C ASN A 44 -3.37 1.67 19.39
N GLU A 45 -3.21 0.56 20.11
CA GLU A 45 -2.15 0.37 21.12
C GLU A 45 -0.76 0.34 20.47
N LEU A 46 -0.58 -0.45 19.40
CA LEU A 46 0.72 -0.68 18.78
C LEU A 46 1.12 0.38 17.75
N TYR A 47 0.12 0.98 17.11
CA TYR A 47 0.26 1.94 16.00
C TYR A 47 -0.67 3.15 16.23
N PRO A 48 -0.40 3.98 17.25
CA PRO A 48 -1.29 5.09 17.64
C PRO A 48 -1.49 6.17 16.56
N ASN A 49 -0.61 6.20 15.55
CA ASN A 49 -0.69 7.09 14.41
C ASN A 49 -1.02 6.34 13.11
N ASP A 50 -1.62 5.15 13.19
CA ASP A 50 -2.00 4.40 11.99
C ASP A 50 -2.95 5.22 11.11
N GLN A 51 -2.70 5.18 9.81
CA GLN A 51 -3.52 5.81 8.77
C GLN A 51 -4.00 4.76 7.76
N ALA A 52 -3.90 3.48 8.12
CA ALA A 52 -4.10 2.35 7.22
C ALA A 52 -5.47 1.69 7.41
N THR A 53 -6.46 2.37 7.99
CA THR A 53 -7.82 1.86 8.16
C THR A 53 -8.82 2.68 7.35
N GLY A 54 -10.10 2.31 7.37
CA GLY A 54 -11.13 3.05 6.64
C GLY A 54 -11.35 2.63 5.19
N PHE A 55 -10.60 1.64 4.69
CA PHE A 55 -10.68 1.20 3.30
C PHE A 55 -11.96 0.39 3.01
N LYS A 56 -12.34 0.38 1.73
CA LYS A 56 -13.39 -0.45 1.14
C LYS A 56 -12.79 -1.47 0.18
N LEU A 57 -13.60 -2.47 -0.20
CA LEU A 57 -13.19 -3.47 -1.18
C LEU A 57 -12.83 -2.78 -2.52
N GLY A 58 -11.65 -3.10 -3.04
CA GLY A 58 -11.15 -2.53 -4.29
C GLY A 58 -10.44 -1.17 -4.14
N ASP A 59 -10.51 -0.51 -2.98
CA ASP A 59 -9.71 0.70 -2.74
C ASP A 59 -8.22 0.40 -2.88
N ILE A 60 -7.45 1.40 -3.33
CA ILE A 60 -6.01 1.27 -3.47
C ILE A 60 -5.34 1.64 -2.14
N ARG A 61 -4.72 0.65 -1.49
CA ARG A 61 -3.97 0.86 -0.25
C ARG A 61 -2.65 1.61 -0.46
N GLY A 62 -2.07 1.41 -1.64
CA GLY A 62 -0.74 1.87 -2.02
C GLY A 62 -0.26 1.09 -3.23
N ALA A 63 1.06 1.05 -3.43
CA ALA A 63 1.66 0.31 -4.52
C ALA A 63 3.10 -0.10 -4.18
N PHE A 64 3.55 -1.20 -4.77
CA PHE A 64 4.97 -1.50 -4.85
C PHE A 64 5.58 -0.75 -6.02
N THR A 65 6.79 -0.24 -5.84
CA THR A 65 7.56 0.45 -6.88
C THR A 65 8.99 -0.08 -6.89
N LEU A 66 9.48 -0.42 -8.08
CA LEU A 66 10.76 -1.10 -8.27
C LEU A 66 11.54 -0.40 -9.39
N PRO A 67 12.75 0.12 -9.13
CA PRO A 67 13.63 0.56 -10.19
C PRO A 67 14.29 -0.65 -10.85
N LYS A 68 14.25 -0.73 -12.17
CA LYS A 68 14.96 -1.73 -12.96
C LYS A 68 16.40 -1.27 -13.16
N ILE A 69 17.31 -1.83 -12.36
CA ILE A 69 18.74 -1.57 -12.45
C ILE A 69 19.35 -2.67 -13.33
N LYS A 70 20.09 -2.28 -14.38
CA LYS A 70 20.95 -3.24 -15.09
C LYS A 70 22.14 -3.55 -14.17
N LEU A 71 22.29 -4.82 -13.80
CA LEU A 71 23.49 -5.35 -13.12
C LEU A 71 24.67 -5.31 -14.07
#